data_AF-A0A3P7G4L3-F1
#
_entry.id   AF-A0A3P7G4L3-F1
#
_cell.length_a   1.000
_cell.length_b   1.000
_cell.length_c   1.000
_cell.angle_alpha   90.00
_cell.angle_beta   90.00
_cell.angle_gamma   90.00
#
_symmetry.space_group_name_H-M   'P 1'
#
loop_
_entity.id
_entity.type
_entity.pdbx_description
1 polymer ?
#
loop_
_entity_poly.entity_id
_entity_poly.type
_entity_poly.pdbx_seq_one_letter_code
_entity_poly.pdbx_strand_id
1 'polypeptide(L)'
;MTRWALLEEAVRTYVSCSRVLLPSSQLAVERLALLMSTPNREWSLAALLTALCHQEYILPVLLCSEREVTPALSAFPELVHKMTERAQKKGTGGKQRLTSLQNVLRFLFEIAFSQHNSEPRSSGARLKSAAHTLIVAIARELVIPKDSTLDGPPILQSPSRFRRTVAHPNWDMTRGAADAIALRVDISGVILHGIGVYCAHHGQQYNYVCEVLMNSGDAAHEQWNLLEKISGILSANQFDTCQREIAMLRLTKAVRLQSGVTYAIRLTVEGGKTFCGEGN
;
A
#
# COMPACT_ATOMS: atom_id res chain seq x y z
N MET A 1 38.14 4.18 26.59
CA MET A 1 37.04 3.76 25.68
C MET A 1 37.57 3.70 24.27
N THR A 2 37.35 2.60 23.54
CA THR A 2 37.65 2.54 22.10
C THR A 2 36.66 3.41 21.32
N ARG A 3 37.11 4.06 20.24
CA ARG A 3 36.27 4.93 19.37
C ARG A 3 34.95 4.29 18.94
N TRP A 4 34.96 2.96 18.74
CA TRP A 4 33.78 2.14 18.47
C TRP A 4 32.72 2.23 19.56
N ALA A 5 33.11 2.07 20.84
CA ALA A 5 32.16 2.06 21.97
C ALA A 5 31.42 3.39 22.11
N LEU A 6 32.10 4.51 21.83
CA LEU A 6 31.49 5.84 21.83
C LEU A 6 30.44 5.99 20.73
N LEU A 7 30.73 5.48 19.52
CA LEU A 7 29.78 5.54 18.40
C LEU A 7 28.58 4.62 18.64
N GLU A 8 28.81 3.44 19.22
CA GLU A 8 27.77 2.52 19.62
C GLU A 8 26.82 3.15 20.66
N GLU A 9 27.38 3.84 21.66
CA GLU A 9 26.59 4.55 22.66
C GLU A 9 25.85 5.76 22.08
N ALA A 10 26.47 6.49 21.15
CA ALA A 10 25.82 7.58 20.44
C ALA A 10 24.61 7.09 19.61
N VAL A 11 24.73 5.94 18.95
CA VAL A 11 23.60 5.30 18.24
C VAL A 11 22.49 4.93 19.21
N ARG A 12 22.81 4.29 20.34
CA ARG A 12 21.81 3.87 21.34
C ARG A 12 21.09 5.09 21.94
N THR A 13 21.84 6.13 22.27
CA THR A 13 21.28 7.41 22.74
C THR A 13 20.35 8.02 21.70
N TYR A 14 20.78 8.08 20.43
CA TYR A 14 19.95 8.61 19.35
C TYR A 14 18.64 7.83 19.19
N VAL A 15 18.70 6.50 19.21
CA VAL A 15 17.51 5.63 19.08
C VAL A 15 16.56 5.82 20.26
N SER A 16 17.10 5.90 21.49
CA SER A 16 16.32 6.14 22.71
C SER A 16 15.61 7.49 22.70
N CYS A 17 16.25 8.51 22.14
CA CYS A 17 15.69 9.86 22.00
C CYS A 17 14.92 10.09 20.69
N SER A 18 14.75 9.05 19.85
CA SER A 18 14.23 9.20 18.48
C SER A 18 12.84 9.85 18.40
N ARG A 19 11.97 9.59 19.38
CA ARG A 19 10.64 10.22 19.46
C ARG A 19 10.68 11.74 19.60
N VAL A 20 11.72 12.27 20.25
CA VAL A 20 11.93 13.73 20.39
C VAL A 20 12.68 14.29 19.19
N LEU A 21 13.62 13.52 18.62
CA LEU A 21 14.47 13.96 17.51
C LEU A 21 13.76 13.89 16.15
N LEU A 22 12.75 13.04 16.02
CA LEU A 22 11.94 12.82 14.82
C LEU A 22 10.45 13.08 15.11
N PRO A 23 10.07 14.33 15.46
CA PRO A 23 8.70 14.68 15.83
C PRO A 23 7.69 14.61 14.68
N SER A 24 8.14 14.49 13.43
CA SER A 24 7.24 14.41 12.28
C SER A 24 7.76 13.44 11.23
N SER A 25 6.82 12.84 10.50
CA SER A 25 7.12 11.98 9.34
C SER A 25 7.97 12.71 8.30
N GLN A 26 7.61 13.96 8.01
CA GLN A 26 8.36 14.82 7.10
C GLN A 26 9.82 14.97 7.51
N LEU A 27 10.10 15.25 8.79
CA LEU A 27 11.48 15.41 9.25
C LEU A 27 12.25 14.09 9.18
N ALA A 28 11.61 12.96 9.50
CA ALA A 28 12.23 11.64 9.36
C ALA A 28 12.61 11.33 7.91
N VAL A 29 11.71 11.60 6.97
CA VAL A 29 11.93 11.42 5.54
C VAL A 29 13.00 12.37 5.00
N GLU A 30 13.03 13.63 5.43
CA GLU A 30 14.07 14.58 5.02
C GLU A 30 15.47 14.16 5.52
N ARG A 31 15.55 13.66 6.75
CA ARG A 31 16.80 13.11 7.31
C ARG A 31 17.23 11.87 6.54
N LEU A 32 16.30 11.01 6.18
CA LEU A 32 16.57 9.85 5.34
C LEU A 32 17.10 10.26 3.96
N ALA A 33 16.45 11.22 3.29
CA ALA A 33 16.88 11.76 2.00
C ALA A 33 18.31 12.32 2.05
N LEU A 34 18.60 13.08 3.11
CA LEU A 34 19.93 13.65 3.33
C LEU A 34 20.96 12.54 3.49
N LEU A 35 20.69 11.55 4.34
CA LEU A 35 21.62 10.46 4.55
C LEU A 35 21.76 9.63 3.27
N MET A 36 20.70 9.27 2.55
CA MET A 36 20.78 8.56 1.25
C MET A 36 21.71 9.22 0.21
N SER A 37 21.93 10.53 0.29
CA SER A 37 22.81 11.30 -0.61
C SER A 37 24.20 11.67 -0.03
N THR A 38 24.46 11.42 1.25
CA THR A 38 25.71 11.85 1.92
C THR A 38 26.79 10.75 1.94
N PRO A 39 28.07 11.00 1.61
CA PRO A 39 29.14 10.02 1.79
C PRO A 39 29.49 9.81 3.28
N ASN A 40 30.15 8.69 3.64
CA ASN A 40 30.61 8.40 5.03
C ASN A 40 29.52 8.47 6.11
N ARG A 41 28.33 7.97 5.77
CA ARG A 41 27.09 8.12 6.55
C ARG A 41 26.72 6.93 7.44
N GLU A 42 27.49 5.85 7.43
CA GLU A 42 27.01 4.54 7.87
C GLU A 42 26.47 4.53 9.30
N TRP A 43 27.15 5.21 10.22
CA TRP A 43 26.73 5.33 11.62
C TRP A 43 25.44 6.13 11.80
N SER A 44 25.35 7.30 11.17
CA SER A 44 24.16 8.15 11.23
C SER A 44 22.97 7.48 10.56
N LEU A 45 23.20 6.78 9.45
CA LEU A 45 22.17 6.03 8.76
C LEU A 45 21.73 4.81 9.56
N ALA A 46 22.65 4.05 10.14
CA ALA A 46 22.30 2.94 11.04
C ALA A 46 21.47 3.43 12.23
N ALA A 47 21.81 4.59 12.82
CA ALA A 47 21.04 5.20 13.89
C ALA A 47 19.62 5.58 13.44
N LEU A 48 19.48 6.22 12.27
CA LEU A 48 18.18 6.60 11.73
C LEU A 48 17.32 5.38 11.38
N LEU A 49 17.86 4.39 10.66
CA LEU A 49 17.13 3.18 10.30
C LEU A 49 16.69 2.40 11.54
N THR A 50 17.55 2.31 12.55
CA THR A 50 17.19 1.67 13.83
C THR A 50 16.11 2.46 14.57
N ALA A 51 16.19 3.80 14.59
CA ALA A 51 15.15 4.65 15.17
C ALA A 51 13.80 4.48 14.47
N LEU A 52 13.80 4.37 13.14
CA LEU A 52 12.61 4.10 12.34
C LEU A 52 12.00 2.73 12.66
N CYS A 53 12.80 1.70 12.94
CA CYS A 53 12.31 0.38 13.37
C CYS A 53 11.60 0.41 14.74
N HIS A 54 11.84 1.42 15.57
CA HIS A 54 11.17 1.58 16.88
C HIS A 54 9.88 2.41 16.81
N GLN A 55 9.52 2.90 15.63
CA GLN A 55 8.22 3.53 15.41
C GLN A 55 7.13 2.46 15.44
N GLU A 56 5.94 2.83 15.93
CA GLU A 56 4.79 1.92 15.91
C GLU A 56 4.33 1.62 14.47
N TYR A 57 4.52 2.59 13.57
CA TYR A 57 4.21 2.50 12.15
C TYR A 57 5.32 3.14 11.30
N ILE A 58 5.83 2.42 10.30
CA ILE A 58 6.85 2.91 9.36
C ILE A 58 6.26 3.37 8.03
N LEU A 59 5.23 2.70 7.49
CA LEU A 59 4.68 3.06 6.19
C LEU A 59 4.08 4.47 6.16
N PRO A 60 3.24 4.89 7.13
CA PRO A 60 2.74 6.26 7.19
C PRO A 60 3.86 7.29 7.28
N VAL A 61 4.94 6.97 8.00
CA VAL A 61 6.13 7.83 8.11
C VAL A 61 6.80 8.00 6.75
N LEU A 62 7.04 6.91 6.02
CA LEU A 62 7.70 6.95 4.70
C LEU A 62 6.83 7.59 3.61
N LEU A 63 5.50 7.44 3.71
CA LEU A 63 4.53 8.02 2.78
C LEU A 63 4.16 9.47 3.12
N CYS A 64 4.72 10.04 4.20
CA CYS A 64 4.31 11.33 4.75
C CYS A 64 2.79 11.44 4.96
N SER A 65 2.14 10.33 5.34
CA SER A 65 0.72 10.32 5.68
C SER A 65 0.56 10.93 7.07
N GLU A 66 -0.25 11.98 7.19
CA GLU A 66 -0.60 12.60 8.47
C GLU A 66 -1.48 11.62 9.25
N ARG A 67 -0.87 10.74 10.05
CA ARG A 67 -1.55 10.15 11.19
C ARG A 67 -1.38 11.07 12.39
N GLU A 68 -2.46 11.19 13.17
CA GLU A 68 -2.54 12.01 14.37
C GLU A 68 -1.27 11.92 15.22
N VAL A 69 -0.80 13.09 15.61
CA VAL A 69 0.41 13.32 16.40
C VAL A 69 0.49 12.32 17.55
N THR A 70 1.58 11.53 17.61
CA THR A 70 1.83 10.63 18.75
C THR A 70 1.63 11.38 20.08
N PRO A 71 0.93 10.80 21.07
CA PRO A 71 0.51 11.51 22.30
C PRO A 71 1.68 12.07 23.12
N ALA A 72 2.91 11.58 22.91
CA ALA A 72 4.13 12.07 23.55
C ALA A 72 4.60 13.46 23.06
N LEU A 73 4.23 13.86 21.84
CA LEU A 73 4.64 15.14 21.24
C LEU A 73 3.71 16.31 21.61
N SER A 74 2.55 16.02 22.20
CA SER A 74 1.68 17.04 22.81
C SER A 74 2.38 17.81 23.95
N ALA A 75 3.46 17.23 24.51
CA ALA A 75 4.22 17.83 25.60
C ALA A 75 5.15 18.99 25.17
N PHE A 76 5.52 19.11 23.88
CA PHE A 76 6.46 20.15 23.40
C PHE A 76 6.04 20.79 22.05
N PRO A 77 4.85 21.42 21.97
CA PRO A 77 4.26 21.89 20.71
C PRO A 77 5.13 22.94 19.98
N GLU A 78 5.76 23.86 20.72
CA GLU A 78 6.59 24.91 20.13
C GLU A 78 7.87 24.35 19.48
N LEU A 79 8.48 23.33 20.10
CA LEU A 79 9.67 22.67 19.54
C LEU A 79 9.33 21.93 18.24
N VAL A 80 8.21 21.20 18.24
CA VAL A 80 7.71 20.50 17.05
C VAL A 80 7.42 21.48 15.92
N HIS A 81 6.78 22.61 16.24
CA HIS A 81 6.49 23.67 15.28
C HIS A 81 7.79 24.23 14.66
N LYS A 82 8.77 24.63 15.48
CA LYS A 82 10.06 25.16 14.99
C LYS A 82 10.87 24.15 14.18
N MET A 83 10.88 22.89 14.58
CA MET A 83 11.60 21.83 13.86
C MET A 83 10.95 21.54 12.50
N THR A 84 9.63 21.58 12.42
CA THR A 84 8.87 21.33 11.19
C THR A 84 8.89 22.54 10.24
N GLU A 85 8.78 23.76 10.77
CA GLU A 85 8.93 25.02 10.01
C GLU A 85 10.31 25.09 9.32
N ARG A 86 11.37 24.70 10.03
CA ARG A 86 12.73 24.67 9.49
C ARG A 86 12.93 23.61 8.41
N ALA A 87 12.23 22.48 8.51
CA ALA A 87 12.21 21.43 7.49
C ALA A 87 11.58 21.94 6.19
N GLN A 88 10.41 22.58 6.28
CA GLN A 88 9.67 23.12 5.14
C GLN A 88 10.41 24.27 4.41
N LYS A 89 11.13 25.13 5.12
CA LYS A 89 11.89 26.25 4.52
C LYS A 89 13.05 25.80 3.60
N LYS A 90 13.51 24.55 3.69
CA LYS A 90 14.55 24.00 2.79
C LYS A 90 13.90 23.18 1.67
N GLY A 91 13.40 23.87 0.65
CA GLY A 91 12.84 23.35 -0.62
C GLY A 91 12.87 21.83 -0.85
N THR A 92 11.67 21.23 -0.86
CA THR A 92 11.44 19.77 -0.74
C THR A 92 11.26 19.04 -2.08
N GLY A 93 11.06 19.74 -3.20
CA GLY A 93 10.65 19.12 -4.47
C GLY A 93 11.62 18.05 -5.03
N GLY A 94 12.93 18.26 -4.91
CA GLY A 94 13.93 17.30 -5.38
C GLY A 94 14.17 16.12 -4.42
N LYS A 95 14.04 16.35 -3.11
CA LYS A 95 14.32 15.34 -2.07
C LYS A 95 13.15 14.37 -1.86
N GLN A 96 11.92 14.83 -2.06
CA GLN A 96 10.71 13.99 -2.04
C GLN A 96 10.76 12.86 -3.07
N ARG A 97 11.38 13.08 -4.25
CA ARG A 97 11.59 12.02 -5.25
C ARG A 97 12.62 10.98 -4.81
N LEU A 98 13.67 11.38 -4.11
CA LEU A 98 14.70 10.46 -3.60
C LEU A 98 14.14 9.50 -2.55
N THR A 99 13.15 9.94 -1.78
CA THR A 99 12.51 9.14 -0.73
C THR A 99 11.16 8.56 -1.15
N SER A 100 10.92 8.40 -2.47
CA SER A 100 9.80 7.58 -2.91
C SER A 100 9.94 6.17 -2.31
N LEU A 101 8.82 5.53 -1.96
CA LEU A 101 8.85 4.20 -1.34
C LEU A 101 9.68 3.21 -2.16
N GLN A 102 9.57 3.27 -3.50
CA GLN A 102 10.36 2.47 -4.42
C GLN A 102 11.88 2.69 -4.25
N ASN A 103 12.32 3.95 -4.15
CA ASN A 103 13.73 4.30 -3.98
C ASN A 103 14.24 3.94 -2.60
N VAL A 104 13.42 4.11 -1.55
CA VAL A 104 13.76 3.68 -0.18
C VAL A 104 13.93 2.16 -0.14
N LEU A 105 13.00 1.39 -0.70
CA LEU A 105 13.10 -0.06 -0.77
C LEU A 105 14.36 -0.49 -1.52
N ARG A 106 14.58 0.02 -2.74
CA ARG A 106 15.78 -0.28 -3.52
C ARG A 106 17.06 -0.02 -2.71
N PHE A 107 17.13 1.14 -2.05
CA PHE A 107 18.26 1.51 -1.22
C PHE A 107 18.49 0.56 -0.03
N LEU A 108 17.41 0.17 0.66
CA LEU A 108 17.48 -0.80 1.76
C LEU A 108 17.93 -2.18 1.27
N PHE A 109 17.43 -2.63 0.12
CA PHE A 109 17.84 -3.90 -0.49
C PHE A 109 19.32 -3.89 -0.89
N GLU A 110 19.79 -2.82 -1.53
CA GLU A 110 21.22 -2.65 -1.89
C GLU A 110 22.12 -2.74 -0.65
N ILE A 111 21.72 -2.15 0.47
CA ILE A 111 22.47 -2.24 1.74
C ILE A 111 22.39 -3.66 2.32
N ALA A 112 21.18 -4.17 2.55
CA ALA A 112 20.94 -5.40 3.30
C ALA A 112 21.56 -6.64 2.62
N PHE A 113 21.57 -6.66 1.28
CA PHE A 113 22.03 -7.81 0.49
C PHE A 113 23.38 -7.58 -0.21
N SER A 114 24.11 -6.52 0.16
CA SER A 114 25.47 -6.31 -0.36
C SER A 114 26.42 -7.44 0.06
N GLN A 115 27.26 -7.91 -0.86
CA GLN A 115 28.13 -9.10 -0.70
C GLN A 115 29.37 -8.86 0.18
N HIS A 116 29.62 -7.64 0.64
CA HIS A 116 30.80 -7.35 1.46
C HIS A 116 30.67 -7.97 2.86
N ASN A 117 31.52 -8.93 3.20
CA ASN A 117 31.66 -9.44 4.57
C ASN A 117 32.20 -8.34 5.49
N SER A 118 31.27 -7.61 6.10
CA SER A 118 31.55 -6.60 7.11
C SER A 118 31.91 -7.30 8.43
N GLU A 119 33.00 -6.90 9.07
CA GLU A 119 33.34 -7.40 10.41
C GLU A 119 32.15 -7.25 11.38
N PRO A 120 31.94 -8.18 12.32
CA PRO A 120 30.77 -8.18 13.22
C PRO A 120 30.68 -6.93 14.12
N ARG A 121 31.77 -6.15 14.26
CA ARG A 121 31.83 -4.88 15.00
C ARG A 121 32.17 -3.71 14.08
N SER A 122 31.51 -3.66 12.92
CA SER A 122 31.62 -2.56 11.97
C SER A 122 30.29 -1.81 11.82
N SER A 123 30.37 -0.55 11.38
CA SER A 123 29.21 0.24 11.00
C SER A 123 28.41 -0.42 9.87
N GLY A 124 29.10 -1.10 8.95
CA GLY A 124 28.48 -1.88 7.88
C GLY A 124 27.58 -3.00 8.39
N ALA A 125 28.05 -3.81 9.36
CA ALA A 125 27.24 -4.90 9.93
C ALA A 125 25.95 -4.39 10.60
N ARG A 126 26.07 -3.30 11.38
CA ARG A 126 24.90 -2.64 12.00
C ARG A 126 23.95 -2.07 10.96
N LEU A 127 24.48 -1.41 9.94
CA LEU A 127 23.68 -0.80 8.89
C LEU A 127 22.89 -1.86 8.11
N LYS A 128 23.53 -2.99 7.78
CA LYS A 128 22.86 -4.15 7.16
C LYS A 128 21.74 -4.71 8.04
N SER A 129 22.02 -4.92 9.33
CA SER A 129 21.02 -5.41 10.27
C SER A 129 19.84 -4.46 10.39
N ALA A 130 20.09 -3.15 10.48
CA ALA A 130 19.04 -2.14 10.55
C ALA A 130 18.21 -2.09 9.26
N ALA A 131 18.84 -2.19 8.09
CA ALA A 131 18.15 -2.25 6.80
C ALA A 131 17.27 -3.49 6.67
N HIS A 132 17.79 -4.68 7.04
CA HIS A 132 17.02 -5.92 7.02
C HIS A 132 15.80 -5.83 7.95
N THR A 133 16.00 -5.34 9.17
CA THR A 133 14.92 -5.16 10.15
C THR A 133 13.85 -4.20 9.62
N LEU A 134 14.24 -3.12 8.96
CA LEU A 134 13.31 -2.16 8.39
C LEU A 134 12.53 -2.74 7.21
N ILE A 135 13.16 -3.54 6.34
CA ILE A 135 12.46 -4.27 5.27
C ILE A 135 11.40 -5.20 5.86
N VAL A 136 11.74 -5.95 6.91
CA VAL A 136 10.78 -6.83 7.59
C VAL A 136 9.64 -6.04 8.22
N ALA A 137 9.92 -4.89 8.85
CA ALA A 137 8.89 -4.02 9.40
C ALA A 137 7.93 -3.48 8.33
N ILE A 138 8.46 -3.02 7.19
CA ILE A 138 7.66 -2.57 6.04
C ILE A 138 6.81 -3.73 5.51
N ALA A 139 7.41 -4.90 5.27
CA ALA A 139 6.70 -6.08 4.78
C ALA A 139 5.58 -6.50 5.75
N ARG A 140 5.83 -6.45 7.06
CA ARG A 140 4.83 -6.73 8.09
C ARG A 140 3.65 -5.77 8.01
N GLU A 141 3.89 -4.46 7.84
CA GLU A 141 2.81 -3.49 7.70
C GLU A 141 2.05 -3.60 6.38
N LEU A 142 2.71 -4.03 5.30
CA LEU A 142 2.05 -4.31 4.02
C LEU A 142 1.15 -5.56 4.09
N VAL A 143 1.53 -6.56 4.91
CA VAL A 143 0.79 -7.82 5.05
C VAL A 143 -0.33 -7.71 6.10
N ILE A 144 -0.23 -6.81 7.07
CA ILE A 144 -1.22 -6.65 8.16
C ILE A 144 -2.06 -5.39 7.91
N PRO A 145 -3.31 -5.51 7.39
CA PRO A 145 -4.24 -4.40 7.37
C PRO A 145 -4.61 -4.03 8.80
N LYS A 146 -4.56 -2.74 9.12
CA LYS A 146 -4.97 -2.22 10.44
C LYS A 146 -6.06 -1.17 10.28
N ASP A 147 -7.23 -1.65 9.89
CA ASP A 147 -8.50 -1.16 10.42
C ASP A 147 -9.07 -2.27 11.29
N SER A 148 -8.59 -2.34 12.53
CA SER A 148 -9.00 -3.31 13.55
C SER A 148 -10.41 -3.05 14.11
N THR A 149 -11.32 -2.57 13.26
CA THR A 149 -12.76 -2.48 13.53
C THR A 149 -13.57 -3.41 12.64
N LEU A 150 -12.95 -4.08 11.65
CA LEU A 150 -13.60 -5.07 10.79
C LEU A 150 -12.75 -6.35 10.78
N ASP A 151 -13.04 -7.22 11.74
CA ASP A 151 -12.42 -8.54 11.94
C ASP A 151 -12.37 -9.34 10.63
N GLY A 152 -11.16 -9.52 10.08
CA GLY A 152 -10.92 -10.39 8.93
C GLY A 152 -9.46 -10.38 8.47
N PRO A 153 -8.94 -11.51 7.95
CA PRO A 153 -7.63 -11.55 7.31
C PRO A 153 -7.53 -10.52 6.17
N PRO A 154 -6.31 -10.11 5.77
CA PRO A 154 -6.11 -9.22 4.63
C PRO A 154 -6.93 -9.67 3.42
N ILE A 155 -7.73 -8.75 2.87
CA ILE A 155 -8.42 -8.97 1.60
C ILE A 155 -7.34 -9.02 0.52
N LEU A 156 -7.10 -10.21 -0.01
CA LEU A 156 -6.17 -10.40 -1.11
C LEU A 156 -6.86 -10.02 -2.42
N GLN A 157 -6.26 -9.12 -3.18
CA GLN A 157 -6.69 -8.82 -4.54
C GLN A 157 -6.13 -9.89 -5.48
N SER A 158 -7.02 -10.59 -6.20
CA SER A 158 -6.59 -11.52 -7.25
C SER A 158 -5.93 -10.74 -8.40
N PRO A 159 -4.94 -11.33 -9.10
CA PRO A 159 -4.46 -10.78 -10.36
C PRO A 159 -5.61 -10.55 -11.35
N SER A 160 -5.41 -9.60 -12.27
CA SER A 160 -6.37 -9.42 -13.38
C SER A 160 -6.44 -10.70 -14.21
N ARG A 161 -7.66 -11.06 -14.63
CA ARG A 161 -7.88 -12.17 -15.57
C ARG A 161 -7.41 -11.86 -16.99
N PHE A 162 -7.08 -10.60 -17.27
CA PHE A 162 -6.65 -10.12 -18.58
C PHE A 162 -5.16 -9.81 -18.56
N ARG A 163 -4.45 -10.16 -19.64
CA ARG A 163 -3.02 -9.85 -19.78
C ARG A 163 -2.77 -8.36 -20.06
N ARG A 164 -3.73 -7.67 -20.67
CA ARG A 164 -3.59 -6.26 -21.10
C ARG A 164 -4.91 -5.52 -20.93
N THR A 165 -4.82 -4.22 -20.70
CA THR A 165 -5.95 -3.28 -20.86
C THR A 165 -5.82 -2.59 -22.23
N VAL A 166 -6.93 -2.31 -22.89
CA VAL A 166 -6.94 -1.48 -24.11
C VAL A 166 -6.45 -0.06 -23.82
N ALA A 167 -5.76 0.56 -24.78
CA ALA A 167 -5.18 1.90 -24.59
C ALA A 167 -6.23 3.02 -24.43
N HIS A 168 -7.44 2.81 -24.95
CA HIS A 168 -8.51 3.80 -24.97
C HIS A 168 -9.87 3.18 -24.61
N PRO A 169 -10.75 3.89 -23.87
CA PRO A 169 -12.08 3.41 -23.55
C PRO A 169 -12.90 3.16 -24.82
N ASN A 170 -13.19 1.90 -25.10
CA ASN A 170 -13.97 1.49 -26.27
C ASN A 170 -15.09 0.49 -25.92
N TRP A 171 -15.20 0.08 -24.66
CA TRP A 171 -16.24 -0.84 -24.21
C TRP A 171 -17.53 -0.07 -23.97
N ASP A 172 -18.51 -0.31 -24.83
CA ASP A 172 -19.75 0.44 -24.88
C ASP A 172 -20.75 -0.10 -23.84
N MET A 173 -21.08 0.74 -22.86
CA MET A 173 -22.09 0.47 -21.83
C MET A 173 -23.41 1.20 -22.14
N THR A 174 -23.52 1.86 -23.29
CA THR A 174 -24.76 2.50 -23.69
C THR A 174 -25.80 1.43 -24.04
N ARG A 175 -27.05 1.59 -23.56
CA ARG A 175 -28.22 0.68 -23.67
C ARG A 175 -28.47 -0.27 -22.49
N GLY A 176 -27.76 -0.14 -21.38
CA GLY A 176 -28.06 -0.90 -20.16
C GLY A 176 -27.84 -2.41 -20.31
N ALA A 177 -26.97 -2.80 -21.26
CA ALA A 177 -26.50 -4.18 -21.34
C ALA A 177 -25.77 -4.55 -20.05
N ALA A 178 -25.93 -5.80 -19.62
CA ALA A 178 -25.25 -6.33 -18.47
C ALA A 178 -24.08 -7.20 -18.93
N ASP A 179 -22.88 -6.88 -18.46
CA ASP A 179 -21.73 -7.76 -18.60
C ASP A 179 -21.79 -8.82 -17.52
N ALA A 180 -21.53 -10.07 -17.89
CA ALA A 180 -21.49 -11.17 -16.93
C ALA A 180 -20.30 -12.08 -17.18
N ILE A 181 -19.73 -12.60 -16.10
CA ILE A 181 -18.69 -13.62 -16.14
C ILE A 181 -18.96 -14.68 -15.10
N ALA A 182 -18.87 -15.95 -15.52
CA ALA A 182 -18.94 -17.09 -14.62
C ALA A 182 -17.55 -17.45 -14.08
N LEU A 183 -17.47 -17.88 -12.83
CA LEU A 183 -16.25 -18.30 -12.16
C LEU A 183 -16.50 -19.47 -11.22
N ARG A 184 -15.46 -20.26 -10.96
CA ARG A 184 -15.46 -21.38 -10.03
C ARG A 184 -14.13 -21.39 -9.29
N VAL A 185 -14.17 -21.72 -8.00
CA VAL A 185 -12.96 -21.92 -7.18
C VAL A 185 -12.72 -23.41 -7.00
N ASP A 186 -11.45 -23.79 -6.96
CA ASP A 186 -10.97 -25.16 -6.76
C ASP A 186 -10.74 -25.47 -5.27
N ILE A 187 -10.44 -24.46 -4.47
CA ILE A 187 -10.19 -24.58 -3.02
C ILE A 187 -11.36 -24.07 -2.17
N SER A 188 -11.50 -24.64 -0.97
CA SER A 188 -12.42 -24.16 0.06
C SER A 188 -11.84 -22.96 0.82
N GLY A 189 -12.70 -22.15 1.44
CA GLY A 189 -12.27 -21.05 2.31
C GLY A 189 -12.05 -19.71 1.59
N VAL A 190 -12.36 -19.63 0.29
CA VAL A 190 -12.34 -18.37 -0.46
C VAL A 190 -13.57 -17.54 -0.10
N ILE A 191 -13.34 -16.28 0.25
CA ILE A 191 -14.40 -15.32 0.57
C ILE A 191 -14.26 -14.12 -0.36
N LEU A 192 -15.30 -13.85 -1.15
CA LEU A 192 -15.37 -12.72 -2.06
C LEU A 192 -15.80 -11.47 -1.30
N HIS A 193 -14.94 -10.45 -1.29
CA HIS A 193 -15.20 -9.15 -0.63
C HIS A 193 -15.52 -8.01 -1.61
N GLY A 194 -15.17 -8.17 -2.89
CA GLY A 194 -15.35 -7.12 -3.88
C GLY A 194 -14.94 -7.55 -5.28
N ILE A 195 -15.22 -6.67 -6.24
CA ILE A 195 -15.00 -6.90 -7.67
C ILE A 195 -14.23 -5.70 -8.24
N GLY A 196 -13.14 -5.97 -8.95
CA GLY A 196 -12.45 -4.95 -9.74
C GLY A 196 -13.14 -4.79 -11.09
N VAL A 197 -13.54 -3.56 -11.41
CA VAL A 197 -14.23 -3.23 -12.66
C VAL A 197 -13.49 -2.12 -13.40
N TYR A 198 -13.47 -2.20 -14.73
CA TYR A 198 -12.94 -1.12 -15.53
C TYR A 198 -13.86 0.10 -15.50
N CYS A 199 -13.26 1.27 -15.44
CA CYS A 199 -13.94 2.55 -15.30
C CYS A 199 -13.86 3.39 -16.57
N ALA A 200 -14.61 4.48 -16.55
CA ALA A 200 -14.57 5.52 -17.54
C ALA A 200 -13.24 6.30 -17.52
N HIS A 201 -13.04 7.14 -18.53
CA HIS A 201 -12.00 8.16 -18.47
C HIS A 201 -12.29 9.20 -17.37
N HIS A 202 -11.25 9.95 -16.98
CA HIS A 202 -11.31 10.89 -15.86
C HIS A 202 -12.52 11.85 -15.90
N GLY A 203 -13.16 12.01 -14.74
CA GLY A 203 -14.25 12.98 -14.55
C GLY A 203 -15.64 12.49 -14.94
N GLN A 204 -15.76 11.29 -15.53
CA GLN A 204 -17.07 10.69 -15.82
C GLN A 204 -17.54 9.81 -14.64
N GLN A 205 -18.83 9.89 -14.35
CA GLN A 205 -19.50 9.11 -13.32
C GLN A 205 -20.63 8.31 -13.95
N TYR A 206 -20.68 7.01 -13.66
CA TYR A 206 -21.74 6.13 -14.16
C TYR A 206 -22.42 5.41 -13.00
N ASN A 207 -23.74 5.28 -13.06
CA ASN A 207 -24.43 4.42 -12.11
C ASN A 207 -24.09 2.97 -12.43
N TYR A 208 -23.94 2.15 -11.41
CA TYR A 208 -23.75 0.72 -11.59
C TYR A 208 -24.67 -0.08 -10.67
N VAL A 209 -24.97 -1.29 -11.13
CA VAL A 209 -25.55 -2.37 -10.35
C VAL A 209 -24.66 -3.60 -10.54
N CYS A 210 -24.15 -4.16 -9.45
CA CYS A 210 -23.35 -5.37 -9.47
C CYS A 210 -24.03 -6.45 -8.63
N GLU A 211 -24.15 -7.64 -9.20
CA GLU A 211 -24.83 -8.79 -8.61
C GLU A 211 -23.92 -10.01 -8.62
N VAL A 212 -23.87 -10.70 -7.48
CA VAL A 212 -23.19 -11.99 -7.33
C VAL A 212 -24.25 -13.07 -7.32
N LEU A 213 -24.14 -14.03 -8.24
CA LEU A 213 -25.10 -15.12 -8.42
C LEU A 213 -24.41 -16.47 -8.20
N MET A 214 -25.18 -17.45 -7.74
CA MET A 214 -24.77 -18.85 -7.62
C MET A 214 -25.63 -19.71 -8.55
N ASN A 215 -25.00 -20.56 -9.35
CA ASN A 215 -25.72 -21.58 -10.10
C ASN A 215 -25.97 -22.79 -9.18
N SER A 216 -27.24 -23.04 -8.88
CA SER A 216 -27.72 -24.22 -8.16
C SER A 216 -28.23 -25.33 -9.09
N GLY A 217 -28.30 -25.04 -10.39
CA GLY A 217 -28.75 -25.96 -11.42
C GLY A 217 -27.63 -26.86 -11.95
N ASP A 218 -28.00 -27.74 -12.86
CA ASP A 218 -27.05 -28.59 -13.58
C ASP A 218 -26.63 -27.95 -14.92
N ALA A 219 -25.79 -28.66 -15.69
CA ALA A 219 -25.30 -28.16 -16.97
C ALA A 219 -26.39 -28.00 -18.05
N ALA A 220 -27.55 -28.64 -17.88
CA ALA A 220 -28.67 -28.58 -18.82
C ALA A 220 -29.74 -27.56 -18.39
N HIS A 221 -29.86 -27.30 -17.09
CA HIS A 221 -30.87 -26.43 -16.50
C HIS A 221 -30.21 -25.49 -15.50
N GLU A 222 -29.61 -24.41 -15.99
CA GLU A 222 -29.02 -23.39 -15.13
C GLU A 222 -30.07 -22.75 -14.23
N GLN A 223 -29.73 -22.58 -12.95
CA GLN A 223 -30.59 -21.90 -11.97
C GLN A 223 -29.75 -20.92 -11.15
N TRP A 224 -29.79 -19.66 -11.57
CA TRP A 224 -29.00 -18.58 -10.99
C TRP A 224 -29.74 -17.89 -9.83
N ASN A 225 -29.25 -18.07 -8.61
CA ASN A 225 -29.77 -17.42 -7.41
C ASN A 225 -28.93 -16.21 -7.04
N LEU A 226 -29.57 -15.08 -6.77
CA LEU A 226 -28.90 -13.87 -6.30
C LEU A 226 -28.41 -14.07 -4.86
N LEU A 227 -27.10 -13.87 -4.64
CA LEU A 227 -26.49 -13.94 -3.31
C LEU A 227 -26.29 -12.55 -2.69
N GLU A 228 -25.88 -11.59 -3.51
CA GLU A 228 -25.53 -10.23 -3.08
C GLU A 228 -25.76 -9.26 -4.23
N LYS A 229 -26.25 -8.06 -3.91
CA LYS A 229 -26.47 -6.97 -4.86
C LYS A 229 -26.01 -5.65 -4.27
N ILE A 230 -25.18 -4.93 -5.03
CA ILE A 230 -24.73 -3.58 -4.70
C ILE A 230 -25.02 -2.63 -5.85
N SER A 231 -25.23 -1.37 -5.52
CA SER A 231 -25.41 -0.29 -6.50
C SER A 231 -24.74 0.97 -6.02
N GLY A 232 -24.27 1.79 -6.94
CA GLY A 232 -23.63 3.06 -6.58
C GLY A 232 -23.15 3.82 -7.81
N ILE A 233 -22.21 4.74 -7.56
CA ILE A 233 -21.60 5.56 -8.60
C ILE A 233 -20.17 5.08 -8.83
N LEU A 234 -19.89 4.70 -10.07
CA LEU A 234 -18.55 4.36 -10.54
C LEU A 234 -17.84 5.65 -10.95
N SER A 235 -16.76 6.00 -10.26
CA SER A 235 -15.93 7.14 -10.62
C SER A 235 -14.46 6.74 -10.65
N ALA A 236 -13.73 7.21 -11.66
CA ALA A 236 -12.29 7.02 -11.73
C ALA A 236 -11.61 7.85 -10.64
N ASN A 237 -10.83 7.21 -9.77
CA ASN A 237 -10.13 7.87 -8.68
C ASN A 237 -9.21 8.98 -9.23
N GLN A 238 -9.44 10.22 -8.82
CA GLN A 238 -8.64 11.37 -9.27
C GLN A 238 -7.22 11.39 -8.67
N PHE A 239 -6.99 10.60 -7.61
CA PHE A 239 -5.81 10.70 -6.76
C PHE A 239 -4.80 9.57 -6.90
N ASP A 240 -5.11 8.49 -7.63
CA ASP A 240 -4.21 7.34 -7.76
C ASP A 240 -3.51 7.34 -9.12
N THR A 241 -2.20 7.52 -9.12
CA THR A 241 -1.41 7.61 -10.36
C THR A 241 -1.11 6.25 -11.00
N CYS A 242 -1.37 5.14 -10.30
CA CYS A 242 -0.86 3.81 -10.68
C CYS A 242 -1.91 2.86 -11.32
N GLN A 243 -3.21 3.03 -11.06
CA GLN A 243 -4.28 2.21 -11.68
C GLN A 243 -5.54 3.03 -11.95
N ARG A 244 -5.47 3.95 -12.92
CA ARG A 244 -6.57 4.90 -13.22
C ARG A 244 -7.78 4.26 -13.88
N GLU A 245 -7.66 3.00 -14.30
CA GLU A 245 -8.59 2.32 -15.19
C GLU A 245 -9.50 1.34 -14.46
N ILE A 246 -9.18 0.95 -13.22
CA ILE A 246 -9.93 -0.04 -12.43
C ILE A 246 -10.41 0.59 -11.13
N ALA A 247 -11.69 0.42 -10.79
CA ALA A 247 -12.22 0.71 -9.46
C ALA A 247 -12.63 -0.58 -8.76
N MET A 248 -12.53 -0.57 -7.44
CA MET A 248 -12.93 -1.69 -6.60
C MET A 248 -14.33 -1.46 -6.06
N LEU A 249 -15.26 -2.33 -6.45
CA LEU A 249 -16.62 -2.39 -5.90
C LEU A 249 -16.61 -3.30 -4.68
N ARG A 250 -16.91 -2.76 -3.50
CA ARG A 250 -16.96 -3.53 -2.25
C ARG A 250 -18.37 -4.05 -2.00
N LEU A 251 -18.48 -5.34 -1.72
CA LEU A 251 -19.76 -5.96 -1.34
C LEU A 251 -20.17 -5.51 0.06
N THR A 252 -21.48 -5.36 0.31
CA THR A 252 -21.97 -5.04 1.65
C THR A 252 -21.86 -6.25 2.57
N LYS A 253 -22.08 -7.44 2.02
CA LYS A 253 -21.89 -8.73 2.66
C LYS A 253 -20.90 -9.56 1.86
N ALA A 254 -19.85 -10.05 2.54
CA ALA A 254 -18.88 -10.94 1.92
C ALA A 254 -19.53 -12.29 1.56
N VAL A 255 -19.21 -12.82 0.38
CA VAL A 255 -19.79 -14.06 -0.14
C VAL A 255 -18.79 -15.20 -0.02
N ARG A 256 -19.12 -16.24 0.76
CA ARG A 256 -18.28 -17.44 0.89
C ARG A 256 -18.47 -18.33 -0.33
N LEU A 257 -17.38 -18.58 -1.06
CA LEU A 257 -17.38 -19.43 -2.25
C LEU A 257 -17.07 -20.87 -1.85
N GLN A 258 -17.84 -21.80 -2.43
CA GLN A 258 -17.65 -23.23 -2.27
C GLN A 258 -16.82 -23.78 -3.42
N SER A 259 -15.92 -24.71 -3.12
CA SER A 259 -15.16 -25.43 -4.14
C SER A 259 -16.10 -26.19 -5.07
N GLY A 260 -15.85 -26.12 -6.37
CA GLY A 260 -16.62 -26.86 -7.39
C GLY A 260 -17.95 -26.21 -7.81
N VAL A 261 -18.42 -25.18 -7.12
CA VAL A 261 -19.68 -24.48 -7.44
C VAL A 261 -19.43 -23.34 -8.44
N THR A 262 -20.32 -23.19 -9.43
CA THR A 262 -20.25 -22.09 -10.40
C THR A 262 -20.98 -20.87 -9.86
N TYR A 263 -20.30 -19.73 -9.86
CA TYR A 263 -20.82 -18.42 -9.52
C TYR A 263 -20.79 -17.52 -10.76
N ALA A 264 -21.57 -16.45 -10.78
CA ALA A 264 -21.48 -15.42 -11.79
C ALA A 264 -21.42 -14.03 -11.13
N ILE A 265 -20.67 -13.14 -11.74
CA ILE A 265 -20.68 -11.72 -11.43
C ILE A 265 -21.35 -11.04 -12.62
N ARG A 266 -22.46 -10.35 -12.37
CA ARG A 266 -23.17 -9.54 -13.36
C ARG A 266 -23.01 -8.06 -13.01
N LEU A 267 -22.62 -7.26 -13.98
CA LEU A 267 -22.43 -5.82 -13.86
C LEU A 267 -23.26 -5.12 -14.92
N THR A 268 -24.15 -4.25 -14.48
CA THR A 268 -24.84 -3.28 -15.34
C THR A 268 -24.28 -1.91 -15.04
N VAL A 269 -23.81 -1.20 -16.07
CA VAL A 269 -23.34 0.18 -15.95
C VAL A 269 -24.20 1.06 -16.86
N GLU A 270 -24.70 2.15 -16.31
CA GLU A 270 -25.51 3.12 -17.05
C GLU A 270 -24.60 4.19 -17.65
N GLY A 271 -24.10 3.91 -18.86
CA GLY A 271 -23.64 4.95 -19.78
C GLY A 271 -22.19 4.87 -20.22
N GLY A 272 -21.93 5.60 -21.31
CA GLY A 272 -20.61 5.93 -21.83
C GLY A 272 -19.75 4.73 -22.27
N LYS A 273 -18.44 4.99 -22.32
CA LYS A 273 -17.42 4.01 -22.70
C LYS A 273 -16.44 3.83 -21.55
N THR A 274 -16.10 2.57 -21.27
CA THR A 274 -15.13 2.19 -20.25
C THR A 274 -13.90 1.56 -20.89
N PHE A 275 -12.81 1.47 -20.12
CA PHE A 275 -11.70 0.59 -20.47
C PHE A 275 -12.16 -0.87 -20.44
N CYS A 276 -11.42 -1.76 -21.09
CA CYS A 276 -11.66 -3.21 -21.02
C CYS A 276 -10.34 -3.97 -21.14
N GLY A 277 -10.37 -5.23 -20.72
CA GLY A 277 -9.21 -6.11 -20.78
C GLY A 277 -9.23 -7.03 -22.01
N GLU A 278 -8.05 -7.42 -22.47
CA GLU A 278 -7.83 -8.35 -23.58
C GLU A 278 -6.80 -9.43 -23.23
N GLY A 279 -6.88 -10.56 -23.94
CA GLY A 279 -5.93 -11.67 -23.87
C GLY A 279 -6.04 -12.49 -22.58
N ASN A 280 -6.96 -13.46 -22.57
CA ASN A 280 -7.07 -14.48 -21.51
C ASN A 280 -5.80 -15.36 -21.42
#